data_AF-A0A547NU18-F1
#
_entry.id   AF-A0A547NU18-F1
#
_cell.length_a   1.000
_cell.length_b   1.000
_cell.length_c   1.000
_cell.angle_alpha   90.00
_cell.angle_beta   90.00
_cell.angle_gamma   90.00
#
_symmetry.space_group_name_H-M   'P 1'
#
loop_
_entity.id
_entity.type
_entity.pdbx_description
1 polymer ?
#
loop_
_entity_poly.entity_id
_entity_poly.type
_entity_poly.pdbx_seq_one_letter_code
_entity_poly.pdbx_strand_id
1 'polypeptide(L)'
;MFIDAFSMLGISDREDVTEREIKRAYATKLKLININEDRDSFIALRQAFEQARDQVNRREYFKEITSPDGAQIAEDTDAPALKNVPLSNESAVPAILEAHALRAMEDDIETLLIENIEPDAPKEAAPARTASIAIEAPALRAMKAVESLITEPWKWQRIDSWLAILDGELLQTIDDIQEFETRMRTYVCEQSGFGERQRPLAKPWMVQRLLDLFDERFGWTRNRGSNYWERQQLDWLHALIDPETAPQYRMASTPQQDPEPETIAPSSQTTGSARQSPVSGWVWVMIFFVLVKLAAALSGSNEPAKTFPRPGATQQVPAGVLRDLCRNLSFDECFKKMSGMPEP
;
A
#
# COMPACT_ATOMS: atom_id res chain seq x y z
N MET A 1 -16.56 -1.11 32.17
CA MET A 1 -16.55 0.36 32.41
C MET A 1 -15.67 0.97 31.33
N PHE A 2 -16.27 1.64 30.33
CA PHE A 2 -15.50 2.25 29.25
C PHE A 2 -14.81 3.50 29.78
N ILE A 3 -13.48 3.49 29.80
CA ILE A 3 -12.69 4.67 30.19
C ILE A 3 -12.70 5.62 29.00
N ASP A 4 -13.17 6.84 29.22
CA ASP A 4 -13.17 7.89 28.22
C ASP A 4 -11.74 8.29 27.80
N ALA A 5 -11.51 8.42 26.50
CA ALA A 5 -10.21 8.71 25.91
C ALA A 5 -9.63 10.05 26.42
N PHE A 6 -10.46 11.11 26.50
CA PHE A 6 -10.03 12.42 26.99
C PHE A 6 -9.71 12.39 28.49
N SER A 7 -10.53 11.68 29.28
CA SER A 7 -10.26 11.46 30.70
C SER A 7 -8.92 10.74 30.94
N MET A 8 -8.56 9.77 30.10
CA MET A 8 -7.28 9.05 30.21
C MET A 8 -6.07 9.98 29.94
N LEU A 9 -6.23 10.90 29.00
CA LEU A 9 -5.23 11.94 28.71
C LEU A 9 -5.20 13.07 29.76
N GLY A 10 -6.22 13.16 30.63
CA GLY A 10 -6.36 14.21 31.63
C GLY A 10 -6.85 15.54 31.03
N ILE A 11 -7.66 15.46 29.99
CA ILE A 11 -8.26 16.62 29.31
C ILE A 11 -9.72 16.73 29.74
N SER A 12 -10.08 17.84 30.37
CA SER A 12 -11.44 18.06 30.91
C SER A 12 -12.41 18.63 29.89
N ASP A 13 -11.95 19.53 29.02
CA ASP A 13 -12.82 20.31 28.14
C ASP A 13 -12.85 19.73 26.73
N ARG A 14 -13.79 18.83 26.42
CA ARG A 14 -13.85 18.13 25.12
C ARG A 14 -14.20 19.05 23.94
N GLU A 15 -14.88 20.16 24.21
CA GLU A 15 -15.48 21.00 23.18
C GLU A 15 -14.53 21.95 22.48
N ASP A 16 -13.31 22.19 22.93
CA ASP A 16 -12.38 23.09 22.22
C ASP A 16 -10.98 22.50 22.08
N VAL A 17 -10.85 21.21 22.34
CA VAL A 17 -9.56 20.53 22.31
C VAL A 17 -9.03 20.46 20.89
N THR A 18 -7.85 21.04 20.73
CA THR A 18 -7.08 20.99 19.50
C THR A 18 -6.20 19.74 19.47
N GLU A 19 -5.86 19.26 18.27
CA GLU A 19 -4.92 18.14 18.11
C GLU A 19 -3.57 18.38 18.83
N ARG A 20 -3.15 19.65 18.91
CA ARG A 20 -1.93 20.06 19.61
C ARG A 20 -2.01 19.81 21.12
N GLU A 21 -3.15 20.04 21.74
CA GLU A 21 -3.38 19.79 23.17
C GLU A 21 -3.39 18.29 23.47
N ILE A 22 -4.02 17.49 22.61
CA ILE A 22 -4.00 16.02 22.69
C ILE A 22 -2.55 15.51 22.67
N LYS A 23 -1.75 15.96 21.69
CA LYS A 23 -0.32 15.59 21.58
C LYS A 23 0.47 15.98 22.82
N ARG A 24 0.22 17.18 23.38
CA ARG A 24 0.89 17.66 24.61
C ARG A 24 0.51 16.85 25.84
N ALA A 25 -0.77 16.49 25.98
CA ALA A 25 -1.27 15.67 27.08
C ALA A 25 -0.67 14.25 27.00
N TYR A 26 -0.69 13.65 25.82
CA TYR A 26 -0.08 12.35 25.56
C TYR A 26 1.42 12.33 25.92
N ALA A 27 2.19 13.31 25.46
CA ALA A 27 3.62 13.39 25.78
C ALA A 27 3.88 13.57 27.29
N THR A 28 3.00 14.28 28.00
CA THR A 28 3.09 14.44 29.46
C THR A 28 2.84 13.11 30.17
N LYS A 29 1.81 12.36 29.74
CA LYS A 29 1.48 11.03 30.30
C LYS A 29 2.55 9.99 29.98
N LEU A 30 3.11 10.02 28.77
CA LEU A 30 4.13 9.09 28.32
C LEU A 30 5.40 9.14 29.19
N LYS A 31 5.76 10.33 29.70
CA LYS A 31 6.90 10.50 30.63
C LYS A 31 6.71 9.83 31.98
N LEU A 32 5.46 9.55 32.37
CA LEU A 32 5.13 8.93 33.65
C LEU A 32 5.09 7.40 33.56
N ILE A 33 5.03 6.84 32.35
CA ILE A 33 4.93 5.39 32.14
C ILE A 33 6.32 4.82 31.87
N ASN A 34 6.76 3.89 32.72
CA ASN A 34 7.91 3.04 32.42
C ASN A 34 7.44 1.85 31.56
N ILE A 35 7.74 1.89 30.27
CA ILE A 35 7.28 0.90 29.29
C ILE A 35 7.70 -0.54 29.66
N ASN A 36 8.83 -0.70 30.36
CA ASN A 36 9.32 -2.02 30.75
C ASN A 36 8.56 -2.62 31.96
N GLU A 37 7.95 -1.76 32.78
CA GLU A 37 7.23 -2.18 33.99
C GLU A 37 5.72 -2.27 33.74
N ASP A 38 5.17 -1.42 32.87
CA ASP A 38 3.73 -1.33 32.62
C ASP A 38 3.41 -1.13 31.13
N ARG A 39 3.45 -2.25 30.40
CA ARG A 39 3.13 -2.31 28.97
C ARG A 39 1.65 -2.06 28.71
N ASP A 40 0.77 -2.51 29.59
CA ASP A 40 -0.68 -2.42 29.38
C ASP A 40 -1.14 -0.96 29.51
N SER A 41 -0.60 -0.21 30.47
CA SER A 41 -0.85 1.24 30.57
C SER A 41 -0.34 2.00 29.35
N PHE A 42 0.79 1.59 28.76
CA PHE A 42 1.28 2.19 27.51
C PHE A 42 0.31 1.93 26.34
N ILE A 43 -0.18 0.69 26.19
CA ILE A 43 -1.14 0.33 25.15
C ILE A 43 -2.45 1.10 25.34
N ALA A 44 -2.98 1.16 26.56
CA ALA A 44 -4.20 1.90 26.87
C ALA A 44 -4.05 3.40 26.60
N LEU A 45 -2.90 3.99 26.97
CA LEU A 45 -2.61 5.40 26.69
C LEU A 45 -2.54 5.67 25.18
N ARG A 46 -1.95 4.75 24.40
CA ARG A 46 -1.89 4.85 22.94
C ARG A 46 -3.28 4.78 22.31
N GLN A 47 -4.10 3.81 22.72
CA GLN A 47 -5.48 3.68 22.23
C GLN A 47 -6.31 4.94 22.55
N ALA A 48 -6.17 5.47 23.76
CA ALA A 48 -6.84 6.73 24.14
C ALA A 48 -6.37 7.92 23.28
N PHE A 49 -5.07 7.99 22.96
CA PHE A 49 -4.55 9.03 22.07
C PHE A 49 -5.15 8.94 20.65
N GLU A 50 -5.16 7.74 20.06
CA GLU A 50 -5.70 7.51 18.72
C GLU A 50 -7.21 7.84 18.68
N GLN A 51 -7.97 7.36 19.67
CA GLN A 51 -9.41 7.66 19.78
C GLN A 51 -9.71 9.15 19.96
N ALA A 52 -8.97 9.85 20.83
CA ALA A 52 -9.18 11.29 21.05
C ALA A 52 -8.88 12.10 19.78
N ARG A 53 -7.81 11.74 19.05
CA ARG A 53 -7.45 12.38 17.78
C ARG A 53 -8.53 12.17 16.72
N ASP A 54 -9.01 10.94 16.58
CA ASP A 54 -10.06 10.62 15.60
C ASP A 54 -11.36 11.37 15.90
N GLN A 55 -11.71 11.56 17.17
CA GLN A 55 -12.88 12.35 17.56
C GLN A 55 -12.74 13.83 17.19
N VAL A 56 -11.57 14.45 17.41
CA VAL A 56 -11.32 15.84 16.99
C VAL A 56 -11.36 15.96 15.47
N ASN A 57 -10.71 15.06 14.75
CA ASN A 57 -10.70 15.07 13.27
C ASN A 57 -12.12 14.93 12.69
N ARG A 58 -12.95 14.01 13.23
CA ARG A 58 -14.35 13.89 12.79
C ARG A 58 -15.13 15.17 13.05
N ARG A 59 -14.91 15.82 14.19
CA ARG A 59 -15.60 17.07 14.52
C ARG A 59 -15.21 18.21 13.58
N GLU A 60 -13.93 18.34 13.26
CA GLU A 60 -13.45 19.33 12.28
C GLU A 60 -14.07 19.08 10.90
N TYR A 61 -14.10 17.81 10.45
CA TYR A 61 -14.76 17.42 9.21
C TYR A 61 -16.27 17.76 9.19
N PHE A 62 -17.01 17.45 10.27
CA PHE A 62 -18.42 17.83 10.36
C PHE A 62 -18.64 19.34 10.43
N LYS A 63 -17.73 20.08 11.08
CA LYS A 63 -17.78 21.54 11.13
C LYS A 63 -17.59 22.15 9.74
N GLU A 64 -16.71 21.58 8.92
CA GLU A 64 -16.49 21.98 7.54
C GLU A 64 -17.73 21.75 6.67
N ILE A 65 -18.38 20.58 6.81
CA ILE A 65 -19.61 20.24 6.05
C ILE A 65 -20.82 21.06 6.50
N THR A 66 -20.91 21.38 7.79
CA THR A 66 -22.08 22.06 8.38
C THR A 66 -21.91 23.59 8.40
N SER A 67 -20.74 24.11 8.03
CA SER A 67 -20.53 25.55 7.91
C SER A 67 -21.29 26.08 6.70
N PRO A 68 -22.33 26.93 6.88
CA PRO A 68 -23.25 27.33 5.82
C PRO A 68 -22.67 28.49 4.99
N ASP A 69 -21.42 28.34 4.51
CA ASP A 69 -20.77 29.35 3.68
C ASP A 69 -20.75 28.86 2.22
N GLY A 70 -21.96 28.78 1.63
CA GLY A 70 -22.15 28.27 0.28
C GLY A 70 -23.59 28.21 -0.24
N ALA A 71 -24.56 28.85 0.41
CA ALA A 71 -25.91 28.96 -0.12
C ALA A 71 -26.39 30.42 -0.12
N GLN A 72 -25.76 31.25 -0.95
CA GLN A 72 -26.48 32.34 -1.60
C GLN A 72 -27.34 31.74 -2.73
N ILE A 73 -28.45 31.09 -2.36
CA ILE A 73 -29.55 30.89 -3.30
C ILE A 73 -30.64 31.86 -2.84
N ALA A 74 -30.59 33.05 -3.43
CA ALA A 74 -31.76 33.89 -3.53
C ALA A 74 -32.67 33.26 -4.58
N GLU A 75 -33.70 32.54 -4.16
CA GLU A 75 -34.82 32.22 -5.05
C GLU A 75 -36.12 32.12 -4.24
N ASP A 76 -36.66 33.32 -4.02
CA ASP A 76 -38.06 33.69 -4.23
C ASP A 76 -39.02 32.53 -4.49
N THR A 77 -39.81 32.13 -3.49
CA THR A 77 -41.09 31.44 -3.73
C THR A 77 -42.08 31.79 -2.62
N ASP A 78 -43.10 32.54 -3.02
CA ASP A 78 -44.30 32.86 -2.27
C ASP A 78 -45.02 31.62 -1.70
N ALA A 79 -45.33 31.69 -0.39
CA ALA A 79 -46.55 31.30 0.34
C ALA A 79 -47.43 30.08 -0.14
N PRO A 80 -48.14 29.34 0.75
CA PRO A 80 -48.76 29.87 1.98
C PRO A 80 -48.84 28.96 3.23
N ALA A 81 -48.91 29.66 4.37
CA ALA A 81 -49.69 29.41 5.58
C ALA A 81 -50.23 27.97 5.83
N LEU A 82 -49.59 27.26 6.77
CA LEU A 82 -50.26 26.26 7.59
C LEU A 82 -50.29 26.68 9.06
N LYS A 83 -51.54 26.68 9.53
CA LYS A 83 -52.06 26.99 10.87
C LYS A 83 -51.35 26.24 12.00
N ASN A 84 -51.03 27.00 13.03
CA ASN A 84 -51.33 26.76 14.46
C ASN A 84 -51.46 25.29 14.90
N VAL A 85 -50.40 24.75 15.51
CA VAL A 85 -50.51 23.62 16.45
C VAL A 85 -50.05 24.12 17.84
N PRO A 86 -50.86 23.98 18.90
CA PRO A 86 -50.54 24.53 20.21
C PRO A 86 -49.44 23.73 20.91
N LEU A 87 -48.53 24.48 21.54
CA LEU A 87 -47.67 24.05 22.63
C LEU A 87 -48.53 23.47 23.77
N SER A 88 -48.26 22.23 24.18
CA SER A 88 -48.65 21.74 25.51
C SER A 88 -47.70 20.63 25.98
N ASN A 89 -47.09 20.94 27.13
CA ASN A 89 -46.79 20.05 28.24
C ASN A 89 -45.59 19.12 28.10
N GLU A 90 -44.45 19.64 28.55
CA GLU A 90 -43.66 19.11 29.67
C GLU A 90 -44.26 17.83 30.30
N SER A 91 -43.74 16.67 29.88
CA SER A 91 -43.98 15.38 30.50
C SER A 91 -42.67 14.87 31.06
N ALA A 92 -42.61 14.74 32.38
CA ALA A 92 -41.52 14.12 33.11
C ALA A 92 -41.26 12.71 32.58
N VAL A 93 -40.02 12.44 32.18
CA VAL A 93 -39.55 11.10 31.79
C VAL A 93 -39.27 10.33 33.10
N PRO A 94 -39.96 9.19 33.37
CA PRO A 94 -39.61 8.35 34.50
C PRO A 94 -38.32 7.57 34.20
N ALA A 95 -37.42 7.52 35.18
CA ALA A 95 -36.11 6.86 35.18
C ALA A 95 -36.16 5.31 35.10
N ILE A 96 -37.08 4.73 34.31
CA ILE A 96 -37.29 3.27 34.22
C ILE A 96 -37.08 2.76 32.77
N LEU A 97 -36.76 3.63 31.81
CA LEU A 97 -36.52 3.26 30.40
C LEU A 97 -35.02 3.15 30.01
N GLU A 98 -34.08 3.55 30.86
CA GLU A 98 -32.64 3.35 30.61
C GLU A 98 -32.13 1.96 30.99
N ALA A 99 -32.84 1.22 31.84
CA ALA A 99 -32.42 -0.12 32.25
C ALA A 99 -32.78 -1.24 31.24
N HIS A 100 -33.58 -0.94 30.20
CA HIS A 100 -34.01 -1.92 29.20
C HIS A 100 -33.29 -1.78 27.84
N ALA A 101 -32.67 -0.62 27.56
CA ALA A 101 -31.87 -0.41 26.35
C ALA A 101 -30.45 -1.02 26.44
N LEU A 102 -29.94 -1.23 27.67
CA LEU A 102 -28.62 -1.84 27.89
C LEU A 102 -28.63 -3.38 27.94
N ARG A 103 -29.81 -4.03 28.03
CA ARG A 103 -29.91 -5.51 27.96
C ARG A 103 -30.26 -6.06 26.57
N ALA A 104 -30.67 -5.21 25.63
CA ALA A 104 -31.00 -5.61 24.26
C ALA A 104 -29.78 -5.66 23.31
N MET A 105 -28.58 -5.28 23.78
CA MET A 105 -27.35 -5.32 22.96
C MET A 105 -26.36 -6.43 23.36
N GLU A 106 -26.63 -7.19 24.42
CA GLU A 106 -25.75 -8.29 24.86
C GLU A 106 -26.24 -9.70 24.42
N ASP A 107 -27.51 -9.86 24.01
CA ASP A 107 -28.03 -11.16 23.54
C ASP A 107 -27.95 -11.35 22.00
N ASP A 108 -27.52 -10.34 21.23
CA ASP A 108 -27.47 -10.41 19.76
C ASP A 108 -26.08 -10.73 19.18
N ILE A 109 -25.08 -10.96 20.04
CA ILE A 109 -23.71 -11.36 19.62
C ILE A 109 -23.49 -12.88 19.74
N GLU A 110 -24.34 -13.61 20.47
CA GLU A 110 -24.16 -15.06 20.72
C GLU A 110 -25.04 -15.97 19.83
N THR A 111 -25.83 -15.40 18.90
CA THR A 111 -26.74 -16.17 18.02
C THR A 111 -26.42 -16.06 16.51
N LEU A 112 -25.16 -15.84 16.14
CA LEU A 112 -24.72 -15.90 14.73
C LEU A 112 -23.85 -17.12 14.40
N LEU A 113 -23.99 -18.19 15.16
CA LEU A 113 -23.48 -19.51 14.81
C LEU A 113 -24.63 -20.52 14.80
N ILE A 114 -25.00 -20.89 13.57
CA ILE A 114 -25.80 -22.06 13.17
C ILE A 114 -27.33 -21.84 13.17
N GLU A 115 -27.85 -21.43 12.01
CA GLU A 115 -29.14 -21.98 11.55
C GLU A 115 -29.18 -22.07 10.01
N ASN A 116 -29.08 -23.31 9.53
CA ASN A 116 -29.47 -23.71 8.18
C ASN A 116 -30.99 -23.59 8.08
N ILE A 117 -31.48 -22.50 7.51
CA ILE A 117 -32.86 -22.39 7.06
C ILE A 117 -32.81 -22.07 5.58
N GLU A 118 -33.12 -23.09 4.77
CA GLU A 118 -33.41 -22.99 3.35
C GLU A 118 -34.81 -22.37 3.20
N PRO A 119 -34.96 -21.14 2.68
CA PRO A 119 -36.26 -20.55 2.41
C PRO A 119 -36.67 -20.81 0.96
N ASP A 120 -37.91 -21.29 0.81
CA ASP A 120 -38.61 -21.49 -0.45
C ASP A 120 -38.48 -20.31 -1.43
N ALA A 121 -38.19 -20.64 -2.68
CA ALA A 121 -37.96 -19.72 -3.78
C ALA A 121 -39.21 -18.88 -4.15
N PRO A 122 -39.09 -17.54 -4.21
CA PRO A 122 -39.95 -16.72 -5.03
C PRO A 122 -39.32 -16.54 -6.42
N LYS A 123 -40.05 -17.02 -7.44
CA LYS A 123 -39.96 -16.71 -8.88
C LYS A 123 -38.92 -15.65 -9.27
N GLU A 124 -37.86 -16.16 -9.91
CA GLU A 124 -37.08 -15.61 -11.02
C GLU A 124 -37.59 -14.27 -11.58
N ALA A 125 -37.27 -13.17 -10.88
CA ALA A 125 -37.07 -11.89 -11.52
C ALA A 125 -35.62 -11.90 -12.02
N ALA A 126 -35.46 -11.81 -13.34
CA ALA A 126 -34.16 -11.79 -13.99
C ALA A 126 -33.21 -10.86 -13.22
N PRO A 127 -32.05 -11.36 -12.74
CA PRO A 127 -31.09 -10.50 -12.07
C PRO A 127 -30.71 -9.42 -13.08
N ALA A 128 -31.11 -8.19 -12.79
CA ALA A 128 -30.53 -7.03 -13.42
C ALA A 128 -29.03 -7.20 -13.23
N ARG A 129 -28.33 -7.48 -14.33
CA ARG A 129 -26.88 -7.52 -14.39
C ARG A 129 -26.41 -6.10 -14.12
N THR A 130 -26.42 -5.67 -12.86
CA THR A 130 -25.55 -4.60 -12.40
C THR A 130 -24.16 -5.13 -12.70
N ALA A 131 -23.61 -4.68 -13.81
CA ALA A 131 -22.21 -4.85 -14.09
C ALA A 131 -21.49 -4.34 -12.84
N SER A 132 -20.94 -5.28 -12.07
CA SER A 132 -20.00 -4.96 -11.01
C SER A 132 -18.81 -4.35 -11.73
N ILE A 133 -18.87 -3.03 -11.94
CA ILE A 133 -17.72 -2.25 -12.35
C ILE A 133 -16.78 -2.44 -11.18
N ALA A 134 -15.83 -3.35 -11.33
CA ALA A 134 -14.81 -3.59 -10.33
C ALA A 134 -14.12 -2.24 -10.10
N ILE A 135 -14.50 -1.56 -9.02
CA ILE A 135 -13.95 -0.26 -8.68
C ILE A 135 -12.49 -0.54 -8.36
N GLU A 136 -11.62 -0.10 -9.26
CA GLU A 136 -10.20 -0.31 -9.12
C GLU A 136 -9.71 0.31 -7.81
N ALA A 137 -8.98 -0.48 -7.03
CA ALA A 137 -8.45 -0.07 -5.74
C ALA A 137 -7.72 1.29 -5.87
N PRO A 138 -7.95 2.25 -4.96
CA PRO A 138 -7.38 3.59 -5.08
C PRO A 138 -5.85 3.61 -5.23
N ALA A 139 -5.14 2.78 -4.45
CA ALA A 139 -3.69 2.60 -4.58
C ALA A 139 -3.24 2.14 -5.97
N LEU A 140 -4.00 1.26 -6.62
CA LEU A 140 -3.71 0.78 -7.97
C LEU A 140 -3.93 1.88 -9.02
N ARG A 141 -4.98 2.71 -8.86
CA ARG A 141 -5.19 3.90 -9.71
C ARG A 141 -4.06 4.91 -9.55
N ALA A 142 -3.58 5.13 -8.34
CA ALA A 142 -2.41 5.99 -8.08
C ALA A 142 -1.13 5.43 -8.73
N MET A 143 -0.89 4.11 -8.67
CA MET A 143 0.24 3.49 -9.37
C MET A 143 0.16 3.64 -10.90
N LYS A 144 -1.03 3.50 -11.49
CA LYS A 144 -1.22 3.78 -12.93
C LYS A 144 -0.91 5.23 -13.28
N ALA A 145 -1.26 6.17 -12.40
CA ALA A 145 -0.91 7.58 -12.59
C ALA A 145 0.61 7.79 -12.55
N VAL A 146 1.33 7.09 -11.65
CA VAL A 146 2.81 7.09 -11.61
C VAL A 146 3.41 6.54 -12.91
N GLU A 147 2.92 5.40 -13.40
CA GLU A 147 3.41 4.82 -14.65
C GLU A 147 3.16 5.74 -15.86
N SER A 148 1.98 6.36 -15.91
CA SER A 148 1.67 7.38 -16.92
C SER A 148 2.57 8.60 -16.80
N LEU A 149 2.95 8.99 -15.59
CA LEU A 149 3.83 10.14 -15.35
C LEU A 149 5.27 9.86 -15.80
N ILE A 150 5.77 8.65 -15.53
CA ILE A 150 7.13 8.22 -15.89
C ILE A 150 7.30 8.08 -17.41
N THR A 151 6.26 7.62 -18.12
CA THR A 151 6.31 7.46 -19.58
C THR A 151 6.37 8.79 -20.34
N GLU A 152 6.06 9.91 -19.69
CA GLU A 152 6.11 11.25 -20.27
C GLU A 152 7.33 12.05 -19.78
N PRO A 153 8.40 12.21 -20.62
CA PRO A 153 9.70 12.77 -20.21
C PRO A 153 9.65 14.11 -19.47
N TRP A 154 8.70 14.96 -19.86
CA TRP A 154 8.56 16.31 -19.35
C TRP A 154 7.78 16.38 -18.04
N LYS A 155 6.91 15.40 -17.78
CA LYS A 155 6.01 15.45 -16.61
C LYS A 155 6.68 14.94 -15.34
N TRP A 156 7.49 13.89 -15.42
CA TRP A 156 8.18 13.36 -14.23
C TRP A 156 9.26 14.31 -13.68
N GLN A 157 9.73 15.27 -14.46
CA GLN A 157 10.64 16.31 -13.96
C GLN A 157 9.95 17.32 -13.04
N ARG A 158 8.62 17.40 -13.10
CA ARG A 158 7.83 18.33 -12.29
C ARG A 158 7.41 17.66 -10.99
N ILE A 159 8.04 18.08 -9.89
CA ILE A 159 7.71 17.60 -8.53
C ILE A 159 6.22 17.82 -8.20
N ASP A 160 5.60 18.90 -8.68
CA ASP A 160 4.17 19.15 -8.45
C ASP A 160 3.28 18.02 -9.01
N SER A 161 3.68 17.39 -10.13
CA SER A 161 2.93 16.27 -10.69
C SER A 161 3.00 15.03 -9.79
N TRP A 162 4.14 14.83 -9.14
CA TRP A 162 4.31 13.74 -8.17
C TRP A 162 3.51 14.02 -6.90
N LEU A 163 3.58 15.25 -6.37
CA LEU A 163 2.77 15.66 -5.22
C LEU A 163 1.27 15.54 -5.50
N ALA A 164 0.81 15.88 -6.71
CA ALA A 164 -0.60 15.70 -7.08
C ALA A 164 -1.08 14.23 -7.00
N ILE A 165 -0.18 13.26 -7.19
CA ILE A 165 -0.50 11.83 -7.01
C ILE A 165 -0.41 11.45 -5.53
N LEU A 166 0.66 11.85 -4.85
CA LEU A 166 0.96 11.48 -3.46
C LEU A 166 -0.01 12.11 -2.45
N ASP A 167 -0.42 13.36 -2.69
CA ASP A 167 -1.37 14.12 -1.86
C ASP A 167 -2.78 14.13 -2.46
N GLY A 168 -3.01 13.34 -3.51
CA GLY A 168 -4.29 13.28 -4.20
C GLY A 168 -5.37 12.55 -3.41
N GLU A 169 -6.62 12.77 -3.80
CA GLU A 169 -7.80 12.14 -3.18
C GLU A 169 -7.82 10.60 -3.26
N LEU A 170 -6.96 10.01 -4.10
CA LEU A 170 -6.85 8.56 -4.22
C LEU A 170 -6.18 7.90 -3.00
N LEU A 171 -5.43 8.66 -2.19
CA LEU A 171 -4.66 8.13 -1.06
C LEU A 171 -5.14 8.75 0.26
N GLN A 172 -6.45 8.72 0.50
CA GLN A 172 -7.05 9.30 1.71
C GLN A 172 -6.95 8.40 2.94
N THR A 173 -7.02 7.08 2.76
CA THR A 173 -7.00 6.14 3.89
C THR A 173 -5.59 5.66 4.18
N ILE A 174 -5.36 5.25 5.44
CA ILE A 174 -4.08 4.67 5.87
C ILE A 174 -3.77 3.40 5.06
N ASP A 175 -4.79 2.58 4.79
CA ASP A 175 -4.63 1.33 4.04
C ASP A 175 -4.25 1.60 2.58
N ASP A 176 -4.87 2.60 1.93
CA ASP A 176 -4.51 3.00 0.56
C ASP A 176 -3.07 3.50 0.47
N ILE A 177 -2.63 4.29 1.45
CA ILE A 177 -1.25 4.81 1.52
C ILE A 177 -0.27 3.67 1.71
N GLN A 178 -0.54 2.73 2.62
CA GLN A 178 0.34 1.57 2.87
C GLN A 178 0.42 0.64 1.66
N GLU A 179 -0.71 0.38 0.99
CA GLU A 179 -0.73 -0.42 -0.23
C GLU A 179 0.04 0.27 -1.36
N PHE A 180 -0.17 1.58 -1.54
CA PHE A 180 0.56 2.37 -2.54
C PHE A 180 2.06 2.38 -2.26
N GLU A 181 2.47 2.61 -1.00
CA GLU A 181 3.87 2.60 -0.57
C GLU A 181 4.54 1.27 -0.89
N THR A 182 3.89 0.15 -0.58
CA THR A 182 4.42 -1.19 -0.84
C THR A 182 4.59 -1.46 -2.34
N ARG A 183 3.61 -1.03 -3.16
CA ARG A 183 3.67 -1.15 -4.62
C ARG A 183 4.78 -0.26 -5.20
N MET A 184 4.88 0.98 -4.73
CA MET A 184 5.87 1.94 -5.22
C MET A 184 7.30 1.51 -4.85
N ARG A 185 7.52 1.03 -3.61
CA ARG A 185 8.79 0.43 -3.18
C ARG A 185 9.20 -0.71 -4.11
N THR A 186 8.28 -1.65 -4.36
CA THR A 186 8.54 -2.81 -5.22
C THR A 186 8.88 -2.35 -6.64
N TYR A 187 8.12 -1.41 -7.18
CA TYR A 187 8.34 -0.86 -8.52
C TYR A 187 9.71 -0.18 -8.65
N VAL A 188 10.11 0.67 -7.69
CA VAL A 188 11.43 1.32 -7.70
C VAL A 188 12.56 0.30 -7.62
N CYS A 189 12.42 -0.71 -6.76
CA CYS A 189 13.38 -1.82 -6.65
C CYS A 189 13.53 -2.56 -7.99
N GLU A 190 12.43 -3.00 -8.59
CA GLU A 190 12.45 -3.70 -9.89
C GLU A 190 13.09 -2.84 -10.99
N GLN A 191 12.70 -1.57 -11.08
CA GLN A 191 13.22 -0.65 -12.09
C GLN A 191 14.71 -0.34 -11.88
N SER A 192 15.22 -0.39 -10.66
CA SER A 192 16.63 -0.13 -10.35
C SER A 192 17.53 -1.38 -10.38
N GLY A 193 16.96 -2.55 -10.70
CA GLY A 193 17.70 -3.82 -10.85
C GLY A 193 17.79 -4.66 -9.57
N PHE A 194 16.82 -4.52 -8.65
CA PHE A 194 16.80 -5.31 -7.42
C PHE A 194 16.82 -6.82 -7.72
N GLY A 195 17.69 -7.55 -7.00
CA GLY A 195 17.97 -8.97 -7.22
C GLY A 195 19.14 -9.23 -8.18
N GLU A 196 19.63 -8.22 -8.88
CA GLU A 196 20.88 -8.32 -9.64
C GLU A 196 22.10 -8.21 -8.71
N ARG A 197 23.23 -8.81 -9.10
CA ARG A 197 24.50 -8.74 -8.36
C ARG A 197 25.23 -7.40 -8.49
N GLN A 198 24.57 -6.39 -9.04
CA GLN A 198 25.16 -5.09 -9.31
C GLN A 198 24.65 -4.06 -8.30
N ARG A 199 25.26 -2.87 -8.30
CA ARG A 199 24.73 -1.74 -7.54
C ARG A 199 23.40 -1.28 -8.15
N PRO A 200 22.51 -0.65 -7.36
CA PRO A 200 21.30 -0.03 -7.89
C PRO A 200 21.63 0.93 -9.03
N LEU A 201 20.91 0.80 -10.14
CA LEU A 201 21.05 1.68 -11.31
C LEU A 201 19.83 2.59 -11.40
N ALA A 202 20.02 3.86 -11.02
CA ALA A 202 18.97 4.87 -11.12
C ALA A 202 18.52 5.04 -12.59
N LYS A 203 17.22 4.97 -12.83
CA LYS A 203 16.62 5.30 -14.13
C LYS A 203 16.56 6.83 -14.32
N PRO A 204 16.42 7.35 -15.55
CA PRO A 204 16.40 8.79 -15.80
C PRO A 204 15.36 9.57 -14.99
N TRP A 205 14.22 8.95 -14.68
CA TRP A 205 13.16 9.56 -13.88
C TRP A 205 13.43 9.54 -12.37
N MET A 206 14.32 8.65 -11.90
CA MET A 206 14.71 8.52 -10.49
C MET A 206 15.75 9.57 -10.10
N VAL A 207 15.43 10.84 -10.34
CA VAL A 207 16.29 11.94 -9.93
C VAL A 207 16.37 12.02 -8.40
N GLN A 208 17.52 12.40 -7.85
CA GLN A 208 17.76 12.43 -6.40
C GLN A 208 16.64 13.16 -5.65
N ARG A 209 16.22 14.32 -6.13
CA ARG A 209 15.13 15.12 -5.53
C ARG A 209 13.81 14.34 -5.40
N LEU A 210 13.51 13.45 -6.33
CA LEU A 210 12.30 12.63 -6.29
C LEU A 210 12.47 11.45 -5.32
N LEU A 211 13.65 10.84 -5.30
CA LEU A 211 13.99 9.79 -4.34
C LEU A 211 13.93 10.32 -2.90
N ASP A 212 14.44 11.53 -2.66
CA ASP A 212 14.35 12.22 -1.37
C ASP A 212 12.88 12.50 -0.99
N LEU A 213 12.02 12.86 -1.95
CA LEU A 213 10.60 13.05 -1.71
C LEU A 213 9.92 11.74 -1.29
N PHE A 214 10.24 10.62 -1.92
CA PHE A 214 9.72 9.32 -1.51
C PHE A 214 10.24 8.92 -0.13
N ASP A 215 11.52 9.16 0.16
CA ASP A 215 12.07 8.88 1.49
C ASP A 215 11.44 9.75 2.58
N GLU A 216 11.18 11.02 2.30
CA GLU A 216 10.50 11.91 3.23
C GLU A 216 9.08 11.42 3.55
N ARG A 217 8.34 10.95 2.52
CA ARG A 217 6.94 10.52 2.67
C ARG A 217 6.80 9.12 3.27
N PHE A 218 7.64 8.19 2.86
CA PHE A 218 7.52 6.78 3.23
C PHE A 218 8.54 6.32 4.27
N GLY A 219 9.58 7.12 4.51
CA GLY A 219 10.63 6.80 5.48
C GLY A 219 11.45 5.58 5.10
N TRP A 220 11.69 5.33 3.81
CA TRP A 220 12.36 4.10 3.33
C TRP A 220 13.75 3.87 3.95
N THR A 221 14.57 4.91 4.07
CA THR A 221 15.91 4.83 4.68
C THR A 221 15.87 4.71 6.21
N ARG A 222 14.75 5.08 6.83
CA ARG A 222 14.56 5.08 8.30
C ARG A 222 13.88 3.82 8.78
N ASN A 223 13.14 3.15 7.90
CA ASN A 223 12.43 1.92 8.19
C ASN A 223 13.38 0.73 8.05
N ARG A 224 13.28 -0.21 9.00
CA ARG A 224 14.06 -1.45 8.97
C ARG A 224 13.28 -2.63 8.41
N GLY A 225 12.03 -2.47 8.03
CA GLY A 225 11.18 -3.55 7.52
C GLY A 225 10.79 -4.58 8.58
N SER A 226 9.62 -5.18 8.40
CA SER A 226 9.07 -6.19 9.32
C SER A 226 9.59 -7.59 9.04
N ASN A 227 9.82 -7.91 7.76
CA ASN A 227 10.21 -9.23 7.28
C ASN A 227 11.54 -9.20 6.53
N TYR A 228 12.08 -10.37 6.18
CA TYR A 228 13.37 -10.48 5.51
C TYR A 228 13.36 -9.86 4.10
N TRP A 229 12.29 -10.07 3.34
CA TRP A 229 12.18 -9.57 1.97
C TRP A 229 12.07 -8.05 1.91
N GLU A 230 11.22 -7.47 2.75
CA GLU A 230 11.06 -6.03 2.90
C GLU A 230 12.37 -5.37 3.34
N ARG A 231 13.12 -6.00 4.25
CA ARG A 231 14.47 -5.56 4.63
C ARG A 231 15.41 -5.43 3.45
N GLN A 232 15.47 -6.45 2.60
CA GLN A 232 16.33 -6.42 1.41
C GLN A 232 15.93 -5.29 0.45
N GLN A 233 14.62 -5.03 0.27
CA GLN A 233 14.15 -3.91 -0.53
C GLN A 233 14.53 -2.56 0.07
N LEU A 234 14.37 -2.36 1.38
CA LEU A 234 14.70 -1.11 2.06
C LEU A 234 16.21 -0.84 2.08
N ASP A 235 17.02 -1.87 2.32
CA ASP A 235 18.48 -1.77 2.19
C ASP A 235 18.85 -1.32 0.76
N TRP A 236 18.17 -1.86 -0.25
CA TRP A 236 18.44 -1.54 -1.67
C TRP A 236 18.10 -0.09 -1.99
N LEU A 237 16.95 0.37 -1.49
CA LEU A 237 16.55 1.76 -1.60
C LEU A 237 17.49 2.69 -0.85
N HIS A 238 18.00 2.30 0.33
CA HIS A 238 19.01 3.08 1.03
C HIS A 238 20.25 3.24 0.16
N ALA A 239 20.74 2.17 -0.45
CA ALA A 239 21.87 2.25 -1.38
C ALA A 239 21.60 3.06 -2.65
N LEU A 240 20.34 3.15 -3.07
CA LEU A 240 19.92 3.95 -4.22
C LEU A 240 19.80 5.45 -3.87
N ILE A 241 19.28 5.77 -2.68
CA ILE A 241 19.01 7.15 -2.22
C ILE A 241 20.28 7.79 -1.65
N ASP A 242 21.02 7.07 -0.82
CA ASP A 242 22.23 7.55 -0.15
C ASP A 242 23.35 6.49 -0.26
N PRO A 243 24.07 6.47 -1.40
CA PRO A 243 25.12 5.49 -1.63
C PRO A 243 26.34 5.68 -0.72
N GLU A 244 26.49 6.83 -0.06
CA GLU A 244 27.62 7.12 0.83
C GLU A 244 27.40 6.54 2.23
N THR A 245 26.17 6.61 2.74
CA THR A 245 25.81 6.07 4.07
C THR A 245 25.26 4.65 4.01
N ALA A 246 24.98 4.15 2.80
CA ALA A 246 24.52 2.79 2.60
C ALA A 246 25.40 1.81 3.38
N PRO A 247 24.80 0.95 4.23
CA PRO A 247 25.52 -0.15 4.83
C PRO A 247 26.26 -0.86 3.71
N GLN A 248 27.59 -0.99 3.82
CA GLN A 248 28.38 -1.66 2.78
C GLN A 248 27.67 -2.96 2.44
N TYR A 249 27.08 -2.99 1.25
CA TYR A 249 26.15 -4.02 0.84
C TYR A 249 26.92 -5.34 0.87
N ARG A 250 26.90 -6.04 2.00
CA ARG A 250 27.33 -7.44 2.08
C ARG A 250 26.22 -8.18 1.39
N MET A 251 26.32 -8.25 0.06
CA MET A 251 25.54 -9.20 -0.70
C MET A 251 25.68 -10.53 0.01
N ALA A 252 24.56 -11.04 0.55
CA ALA A 252 24.44 -12.36 1.15
C ALA A 252 24.60 -13.47 0.10
N SER A 253 25.42 -13.24 -0.93
CA SER A 253 25.69 -14.13 -2.06
C SER A 253 26.99 -14.89 -1.89
N THR A 254 27.76 -14.65 -0.84
CA THR A 254 28.45 -15.79 -0.25
C THR A 254 27.37 -16.47 0.59
N PRO A 255 26.72 -17.55 0.11
CA PRO A 255 26.23 -18.52 1.09
C PRO A 255 27.41 -18.69 2.03
N GLN A 256 27.18 -18.47 3.32
CA GLN A 256 28.14 -18.83 4.34
C GLN A 256 28.55 -20.25 3.95
N GLN A 257 29.73 -20.38 3.32
CA GLN A 257 30.29 -21.67 3.02
C GLN A 257 30.36 -22.24 4.42
N ASP A 258 29.47 -23.19 4.72
CA ASP A 258 29.70 -24.09 5.84
C ASP A 258 31.18 -24.41 5.72
N PRO A 259 32.00 -24.05 6.72
CA PRO A 259 33.44 -24.20 6.63
C PRO A 259 33.64 -25.61 6.09
N GLU A 260 34.25 -25.70 4.90
CA GLU A 260 34.53 -26.96 4.23
C GLU A 260 34.98 -27.90 5.34
N PRO A 261 34.24 -29.00 5.61
CA PRO A 261 34.43 -29.76 6.83
C PRO A 261 35.92 -30.05 6.88
N GLU A 262 36.60 -29.39 7.83
CA GLU A 262 38.02 -29.60 8.01
C GLU A 262 38.15 -31.10 8.06
N THR A 263 39.03 -31.64 7.23
CA THR A 263 39.29 -33.07 7.19
C THR A 263 39.86 -33.44 8.55
N ILE A 264 38.96 -33.66 9.52
CA ILE A 264 39.27 -34.14 10.85
C ILE A 264 39.79 -35.54 10.58
N ALA A 265 41.10 -35.70 10.73
CA ALA A 265 41.74 -36.99 10.80
C ALA A 265 40.92 -37.89 11.73
N PRO A 266 40.66 -39.15 11.37
CA PRO A 266 39.74 -40.00 12.11
C PRO A 266 40.27 -40.23 13.53
N SER A 267 39.73 -39.48 14.48
CA SER A 267 39.77 -39.82 15.90
C SER A 267 38.50 -40.61 16.18
N SER A 268 38.71 -41.88 16.47
CA SER A 268 37.72 -42.85 16.86
C SER A 268 36.98 -42.44 18.13
N GLN A 269 35.73 -42.94 18.27
CA GLN A 269 34.82 -42.89 19.42
C GLN A 269 33.76 -41.77 19.31
N THR A 270 32.45 -41.94 19.53
CA THR A 270 31.62 -43.08 19.95
C THR A 270 30.15 -42.72 19.60
N THR A 271 29.38 -43.76 19.31
CA THR A 271 27.94 -43.86 19.05
C THR A 271 26.99 -42.93 19.84
N GLY A 272 26.00 -42.36 19.15
CA GLY A 272 24.87 -41.65 19.77
C GLY A 272 23.75 -41.23 18.81
N SER A 273 23.02 -42.20 18.25
CA SER A 273 21.61 -42.18 17.82
C SER A 273 20.86 -40.84 17.62
N ALA A 274 20.46 -40.54 16.37
CA ALA A 274 19.08 -40.13 16.04
C ALA A 274 18.80 -40.34 14.54
N ARG A 275 17.89 -41.27 14.22
CA ARG A 275 17.39 -41.51 12.86
C ARG A 275 16.49 -40.35 12.42
N GLN A 276 16.94 -39.55 11.45
CA GLN A 276 16.05 -38.71 10.63
C GLN A 276 15.75 -39.45 9.31
N SER A 277 14.46 -39.70 9.07
CA SER A 277 13.94 -40.42 7.92
C SER A 277 14.03 -39.59 6.63
N PRO A 278 14.54 -40.14 5.50
CA PRO A 278 14.60 -39.44 4.22
C PRO A 278 13.30 -39.72 3.43
N VAL A 279 12.21 -39.02 3.74
CA VAL A 279 10.94 -39.18 2.99
C VAL A 279 10.38 -37.87 2.44
N SER A 280 10.99 -36.71 2.76
CA SER A 280 10.43 -35.40 2.37
C SER A 280 10.69 -35.00 0.90
N GLY A 281 11.77 -35.49 0.27
CA GLY A 281 12.18 -35.01 -1.06
C GLY A 281 11.34 -35.55 -2.24
N TRP A 282 10.83 -36.78 -2.15
CA TRP A 282 10.13 -37.44 -3.27
C TRP A 282 8.70 -36.94 -3.48
N VAL A 283 8.03 -36.48 -2.42
CA VAL A 283 6.67 -35.94 -2.50
C VAL A 283 6.64 -34.65 -3.34
N TRP A 284 7.65 -33.79 -3.18
CA TRP A 284 7.75 -32.55 -3.95
C TRP A 284 7.98 -32.76 -5.45
N VAL A 285 8.77 -33.76 -5.82
CA VAL A 285 9.00 -34.11 -7.23
C VAL A 285 7.70 -34.58 -7.89
N MET A 286 6.90 -35.39 -7.19
CA MET A 286 5.62 -35.87 -7.72
C MET A 286 4.59 -34.74 -7.88
N ILE A 287 4.53 -33.80 -6.94
CA ILE A 287 3.68 -32.61 -7.04
C ILE A 287 4.06 -31.77 -8.26
N PHE A 288 5.35 -31.58 -8.52
CA PHE A 288 5.83 -30.79 -9.66
C PHE A 288 5.43 -31.43 -11.01
N PHE A 289 5.55 -32.75 -11.15
CA PHE A 289 5.13 -33.45 -12.37
C PHE A 289 3.62 -33.39 -12.62
N VAL A 290 2.81 -33.44 -11.56
CA VAL A 290 1.35 -33.29 -11.67
C VAL A 290 0.99 -31.89 -12.16
N LEU A 291 1.63 -30.84 -11.64
CA LEU A 291 1.38 -29.46 -12.07
C LEU A 291 1.79 -29.20 -13.52
N VAL A 292 2.92 -29.76 -13.98
CA VAL A 292 3.35 -29.65 -15.39
C VAL A 292 2.35 -30.35 -16.33
N LYS A 293 1.86 -31.55 -15.95
CA LYS A 293 0.83 -32.26 -16.71
C LYS A 293 -0.50 -31.50 -16.74
N LEU A 294 -0.89 -30.88 -15.64
CA LEU A 294 -2.12 -30.08 -15.54
C LEU A 294 -2.02 -28.82 -16.42
N ALA A 295 -0.88 -28.14 -16.42
CA ALA A 295 -0.63 -26.98 -17.28
C ALA A 295 -0.64 -27.36 -18.77
N ALA A 296 -0.07 -28.53 -19.13
CA ALA A 296 -0.11 -29.03 -20.51
C ALA A 296 -1.54 -29.42 -20.96
N ALA A 297 -2.36 -29.95 -20.06
CA ALA A 297 -3.76 -30.30 -20.35
C ALA A 297 -4.65 -29.05 -20.50
N LEU A 298 -4.35 -27.96 -19.78
CA LEU A 298 -5.08 -26.69 -19.88
C LEU A 298 -4.67 -25.85 -21.09
N SER A 299 -3.47 -26.07 -21.66
CA SER A 299 -2.99 -25.41 -22.88
C SER A 299 -3.46 -26.06 -24.19
N GLY A 300 -4.55 -26.83 -24.16
CA GLY A 300 -5.17 -27.48 -25.33
C GLY A 300 -5.79 -26.51 -26.33
N SER A 301 -4.96 -25.70 -27.01
CA SER A 301 -5.33 -24.93 -28.20
C SER A 301 -4.93 -25.72 -29.44
N ASN A 302 -5.82 -26.59 -29.91
CA ASN A 302 -5.73 -27.19 -31.23
C ASN A 302 -6.13 -26.16 -32.30
N GLU A 303 -5.21 -25.30 -32.71
CA GLU A 303 -5.33 -24.61 -34.00
C GLU A 303 -4.24 -25.09 -34.96
N PRO A 304 -4.60 -25.55 -36.18
CA PRO A 304 -3.62 -25.94 -37.19
C PRO A 304 -2.89 -24.68 -37.71
N ALA A 305 -1.57 -24.76 -37.72
CA ALA A 305 -0.67 -23.72 -38.20
C ALA A 305 -1.05 -23.26 -39.62
N LYS A 306 -1.48 -22.00 -39.74
CA LYS A 306 -1.53 -21.29 -41.03
C LYS A 306 -0.11 -20.94 -41.45
N THR A 307 0.32 -21.56 -42.55
CA THR A 307 1.51 -21.19 -43.30
C THR A 307 1.37 -19.78 -43.87
N PHE A 308 2.14 -18.83 -43.35
CA PHE A 308 2.30 -17.51 -43.95
C PHE A 308 3.44 -17.51 -44.98
N PRO A 309 3.30 -16.78 -46.10
CA PRO A 309 4.33 -16.70 -47.12
C PRO A 309 5.48 -15.80 -46.68
N ARG A 310 6.67 -16.20 -47.13
CA ARG A 310 7.99 -15.60 -46.93
C ARG A 310 8.02 -14.13 -47.41
N PRO A 311 8.34 -13.13 -46.57
CA PRO A 311 8.61 -11.79 -47.05
C PRO A 311 9.97 -11.74 -47.76
N GLY A 312 10.00 -11.02 -48.88
CA GLY A 312 11.20 -10.75 -49.67
C GLY A 312 12.25 -9.98 -48.88
N ALA A 313 13.50 -10.17 -49.29
CA ALA A 313 14.69 -9.59 -48.69
C ALA A 313 14.64 -8.05 -48.70
N THR A 314 14.45 -7.46 -47.51
CA THR A 314 14.82 -6.07 -47.25
C THR A 314 16.32 -6.00 -46.96
N GLN A 315 16.96 -5.12 -47.73
CA GLN A 315 18.38 -4.83 -47.73
C GLN A 315 18.81 -4.33 -46.34
N GLN A 316 19.56 -5.14 -45.60
CA GLN A 316 20.17 -4.74 -44.33
C GLN A 316 21.21 -3.64 -44.61
N VAL A 317 20.95 -2.43 -44.10
CA VAL A 317 21.97 -1.40 -43.97
C VAL A 317 22.88 -1.81 -42.81
N PRO A 318 24.21 -1.92 -43.01
CA PRO A 318 25.12 -2.40 -41.97
C PRO A 318 25.14 -1.43 -40.77
N ALA A 319 24.93 -1.97 -39.58
CA ALA A 319 24.85 -1.27 -38.29
C ALA A 319 26.13 -0.48 -37.88
N GLY A 320 27.14 -0.43 -38.75
CA GLY A 320 28.38 0.33 -38.54
C GLY A 320 28.34 1.79 -39.00
N VAL A 321 27.43 2.18 -39.90
CA VAL A 321 27.50 3.50 -40.56
C VAL A 321 26.97 4.65 -39.68
N LEU A 322 26.01 4.38 -38.79
CA LEU A 322 25.45 5.41 -37.91
C LEU A 322 26.40 5.82 -36.78
N ARG A 323 27.33 4.94 -36.39
CA ARG A 323 28.25 5.19 -35.26
C ARG A 323 29.40 6.15 -35.63
N ASP A 324 29.79 6.19 -36.90
CA ASP A 324 30.83 7.10 -37.39
C ASP A 324 30.30 8.47 -37.81
N LEU A 325 29.00 8.60 -38.11
CA LEU A 325 28.40 9.85 -38.57
C LEU A 325 28.28 10.94 -37.49
N CYS A 326 28.25 10.57 -36.20
CA CYS A 326 28.09 11.53 -35.09
C CYS A 326 29.30 11.63 -34.16
N ARG A 327 30.46 11.04 -34.52
CA ARG A 327 31.63 11.00 -33.63
C ARG A 327 32.31 12.36 -33.42
N ASN A 328 32.04 13.34 -34.31
CA ASN A 328 32.65 14.68 -34.29
C ASN A 328 31.61 15.83 -34.37
N LEU A 329 30.32 15.55 -34.21
CA LEU A 329 29.27 16.56 -34.30
C LEU A 329 28.70 16.88 -32.92
N SER A 330 28.31 18.13 -32.72
CA SER A 330 27.52 18.51 -31.55
C SER A 330 26.16 17.81 -31.59
N PHE A 331 25.53 17.63 -30.43
CA PHE A 331 24.25 16.92 -30.30
C PHE A 331 23.16 17.52 -31.22
N ASP A 332 23.08 18.85 -31.30
CA ASP A 332 22.12 19.56 -32.16
C ASP A 332 22.36 19.32 -33.66
N GLU A 333 23.62 19.22 -34.09
CA GLU A 333 23.95 18.94 -35.50
C GLU A 333 23.67 17.48 -35.88
N CYS A 334 23.94 16.53 -34.98
CA CYS A 334 23.59 15.12 -35.19
C CYS A 334 22.06 14.94 -35.29
N PHE A 335 21.31 15.61 -34.41
CA PHE A 335 19.84 15.53 -34.39
C PHE A 335 19.20 16.15 -35.64
N LYS A 336 19.69 17.32 -36.08
CA LYS A 336 19.20 17.99 -37.30
C LYS A 336 19.47 17.18 -38.58
N LYS A 337 20.51 16.35 -38.56
CA LYS A 337 20.88 15.47 -39.69
C LYS A 337 20.06 14.18 -39.71
N MET A 338 19.64 13.67 -38.55
CA MET A 338 18.77 12.49 -38.47
C MET A 338 17.31 12.81 -38.80
N SER A 339 16.83 14.00 -38.46
CA SER A 339 15.44 14.45 -38.73
C SER A 339 15.14 14.76 -40.21
N GLY A 340 16.17 14.77 -41.07
CA GLY A 340 16.02 14.95 -42.52
C GLY A 340 16.02 13.65 -43.34
N MET A 341 16.08 12.47 -42.72
CA MET A 341 16.03 11.21 -43.46
C MET A 341 14.57 10.80 -43.75
N PRO A 342 14.27 10.29 -44.96
CA PRO A 342 12.94 9.80 -45.28
C PRO A 342 12.59 8.58 -44.40
N GLU A 343 11.37 8.57 -43.89
CA GLU A 343 10.83 7.47 -43.07
C GLU A 343 10.80 6.16 -43.88
N PRO A 344 11.12 5.01 -43.24
CA PRO A 344 11.22 3.71 -43.90
C PRO A 344 9.89 3.12 -44.37
#